data_AF-A0A3A4PPW7-F1
#
_entry.id   AF-A0A3A4PPW7-F1
#
_cell.length_a   1.000
_cell.length_b   1.000
_cell.length_c   1.000
_cell.angle_alpha   90.00
_cell.angle_beta   90.00
_cell.angle_gamma   90.00
#
_symmetry.space_group_name_H-M   'P 1'
#
loop_
_entity.id
_entity.type
_entity.pdbx_description
1 polymer ?
#
loop_
_entity_poly.entity_id
_entity_poly.type
_entity_poly.pdbx_seq_one_letter_code
_entity_poly.pdbx_strand_id
1 'polypeptide(L)'
;MISHLKFRMNLCKMSAVLCMELLQIFVNKKEQGQMPIRPNEETILATFSLTELLDLAWEKEKQDRTKQKEEVERHLSAIKGMLAESSSQLRSENAEAQKAPTTSALKTQKKRGRKPGRKSDQRPAEQVAQKIEPVSSAKSSETPEQNSEKKKPLSALLVESVGKEPMSMDQIVESAEKLGWKTKSKNPRQIVFLELGKQIEKGALKKAGRGMYVKG
;
A
#
# COMPACT_ATOMS: atom_id res chain seq x y z
N MET A 1 16.15 -11.26 27.93
CA MET A 1 16.31 -9.80 27.75
C MET A 1 17.56 -9.40 26.96
N ILE A 2 18.70 -10.07 27.15
CA ILE A 2 19.99 -9.74 26.48
C ILE A 2 19.91 -9.79 24.93
N SER A 3 19.10 -10.70 24.37
CA SER A 3 18.96 -10.87 22.91
C SER A 3 18.31 -9.66 22.20
N HIS A 4 17.38 -8.98 22.88
CA HIS A 4 16.65 -7.85 22.31
C HIS A 4 17.53 -6.58 22.25
N LEU A 5 18.48 -6.46 23.18
CA LEU A 5 19.44 -5.36 23.20
C LEU A 5 20.45 -5.47 22.04
N LYS A 6 20.94 -6.69 21.78
CA LYS A 6 21.85 -6.97 20.64
C LYS A 6 21.18 -6.67 19.29
N PHE A 7 19.90 -6.99 19.13
CA PHE A 7 19.15 -6.70 17.91
C PHE A 7 19.02 -5.18 17.64
N ARG A 8 18.70 -4.39 18.67
CA ARG A 8 18.61 -2.93 18.55
C ARG A 8 19.95 -2.28 18.22
N MET A 9 21.04 -2.77 18.81
CA MET A 9 22.38 -2.25 18.49
C MET A 9 22.79 -2.55 17.05
N ASN A 10 22.46 -3.74 16.52
CA ASN A 10 22.74 -4.07 15.13
C ASN A 10 21.90 -3.22 14.16
N LEU A 11 20.65 -2.91 14.49
CA LEU A 11 19.80 -2.06 13.66
C LEU A 11 20.34 -0.62 13.56
N CYS A 12 20.83 -0.05 14.68
CA CYS A 12 21.49 1.27 14.66
C CYS A 12 22.79 1.26 13.84
N LYS A 13 23.58 0.19 13.90
CA LYS A 13 24.81 0.08 13.11
C LYS A 13 24.52 0.03 11.61
N MET A 14 23.50 -0.73 11.19
CA MET A 14 23.09 -0.80 9.79
C MET A 14 22.56 0.54 9.26
N SER A 15 21.78 1.26 10.08
CA SER A 15 21.30 2.61 9.77
C SER A 15 22.45 3.60 9.53
N ALA A 16 23.48 3.57 10.41
CA ALA A 16 24.64 4.44 10.29
C ALA A 16 25.46 4.17 9.01
N VAL A 17 25.64 2.90 8.64
CA VAL A 17 26.36 2.51 7.41
C VAL A 17 25.62 3.00 6.17
N LEU A 18 24.30 2.81 6.11
CA LEU A 18 23.47 3.30 4.99
C LEU A 18 23.50 4.83 4.86
N CYS A 19 23.46 5.56 5.98
CA CYS A 19 23.59 7.02 5.97
C CYS A 19 24.95 7.47 5.43
N MET A 20 26.04 6.80 5.80
CA MET A 20 27.38 7.14 5.32
C MET A 20 27.54 6.81 3.83
N GLU A 21 27.00 5.68 3.34
CA GLU A 21 27.02 5.35 1.91
C GLU A 21 26.20 6.36 1.07
N LEU A 22 25.02 6.78 1.55
CA LEU A 22 24.22 7.80 0.87
C LEU A 22 24.91 9.17 0.83
N LEU A 23 25.58 9.55 1.92
CA LEU A 23 26.40 10.76 1.95
C LEU A 23 27.59 10.66 1.00
N GLN A 24 28.23 9.50 0.90
CA GLN A 24 29.36 9.28 0.01
C GLN A 24 28.95 9.29 -1.47
N ILE A 25 27.76 8.78 -1.81
CA ILE A 25 27.17 8.94 -3.15
C ILE A 25 26.88 10.42 -3.44
N PHE A 26 26.36 11.17 -2.46
CA PHE A 26 26.07 12.59 -2.63
C PHE A 26 27.33 13.44 -2.81
N VAL A 27 28.40 13.13 -2.09
CA VAL A 27 29.71 13.80 -2.20
C VAL A 27 30.40 13.44 -3.52
N ASN A 28 30.43 12.17 -3.91
CA ASN A 28 31.02 11.76 -5.20
C ASN A 28 30.30 12.37 -6.41
N LYS A 29 29.00 12.63 -6.31
CA LYS A 29 28.22 13.30 -7.35
C LYS A 29 28.51 14.81 -7.43
N LYS A 30 29.04 15.40 -6.35
CA LYS A 30 29.45 16.82 -6.28
C LYS A 30 30.87 17.02 -6.82
N GLU A 31 31.76 16.04 -6.65
CA GLU A 31 33.16 16.12 -7.12
C GLU A 31 33.36 15.90 -8.61
N GLN A 32 32.36 15.34 -9.32
CA GLN A 32 32.45 15.23 -10.78
C GLN A 32 32.31 16.56 -11.54
N GLY A 33 32.09 17.71 -10.88
CA GLY A 33 32.41 19.05 -11.40
C GLY A 33 31.72 19.51 -12.71
N GLN A 34 30.98 18.65 -13.40
CA GLN A 34 30.06 18.98 -14.47
C GLN A 34 28.65 18.89 -13.90
N MET A 35 28.27 19.93 -13.16
CA MET A 35 26.87 20.33 -13.25
C MET A 35 26.65 20.61 -14.75
N PRO A 36 25.73 19.91 -15.43
CA PRO A 36 25.43 20.26 -16.80
C PRO A 36 25.10 21.74 -16.79
N ILE A 37 25.93 22.54 -17.48
CA ILE A 37 25.68 23.97 -17.64
C ILE A 37 24.24 24.04 -18.11
N ARG A 38 23.35 24.54 -17.24
CA ARG A 38 21.93 24.64 -17.60
C ARG A 38 21.92 25.54 -18.82
N PRO A 39 21.49 25.06 -20.00
CA PRO A 39 21.46 25.90 -21.15
C PRO A 39 20.56 27.11 -20.82
N ASN A 40 20.98 28.30 -21.25
CA ASN A 40 20.22 29.51 -21.00
C ASN A 40 18.81 29.34 -21.59
N GLU A 41 17.78 29.78 -20.87
CA GLU A 41 16.37 29.55 -21.25
C GLU A 41 16.08 30.08 -22.66
N GLU A 42 16.67 31.22 -23.01
CA GLU A 42 16.60 31.83 -24.34
C GLU A 42 17.19 30.93 -25.43
N THR A 43 18.30 30.26 -25.15
CA THR A 43 18.92 29.33 -26.10
C THR A 43 18.07 28.10 -26.30
N ILE A 44 17.44 27.57 -25.24
CA ILE A 44 16.55 26.40 -25.32
C ILE A 44 15.33 26.73 -26.19
N LEU A 45 14.68 27.87 -25.94
CA LEU A 45 13.50 28.31 -26.70
C LEU A 45 13.83 28.67 -28.15
N ALA A 46 15.07 29.08 -28.43
CA ALA A 46 15.53 29.31 -29.80
C ALA A 46 15.82 28.01 -30.57
N THR A 47 16.28 26.96 -29.90
CA THR A 47 16.66 25.69 -30.53
C THR A 47 15.53 24.67 -30.64
N PHE A 48 14.57 24.69 -29.70
CA PHE A 48 13.50 23.70 -29.63
C PHE A 48 12.14 24.36 -29.68
N SER A 49 11.25 23.77 -30.48
CA SER A 49 9.83 24.10 -30.46
C SER A 49 9.18 23.63 -29.16
N LEU A 50 8.08 24.26 -28.76
CA LEU A 50 7.31 23.87 -27.58
C LEU A 50 6.86 22.40 -27.63
N THR A 51 6.51 21.92 -28.83
CA THR A 51 6.12 20.52 -29.07
C THR A 51 7.27 19.55 -28.81
N GLU A 52 8.48 19.86 -29.30
CA GLU A 52 9.66 19.01 -29.06
C GLU A 52 10.03 18.99 -27.57
N LEU A 53 9.87 20.11 -26.86
CA LEU A 53 10.10 20.14 -25.41
C LEU A 53 9.11 19.27 -24.64
N LEU A 54 7.84 19.23 -25.07
CA LEU A 54 6.84 18.34 -24.47
C LEU A 54 7.15 16.86 -24.74
N ASP A 55 7.57 16.53 -25.97
CA ASP A 55 7.95 15.17 -26.35
C ASP A 55 9.18 14.70 -25.56
N LEU A 56 10.20 15.56 -25.42
CA LEU A 56 11.39 15.28 -24.60
C LEU A 56 11.04 15.08 -23.12
N ALA A 57 10.10 15.86 -22.59
CA ALA A 57 9.64 15.70 -21.20
C ALA A 57 8.95 14.34 -21.01
N TRP A 58 8.10 13.93 -21.95
CA TRP A 58 7.42 12.62 -21.93
C TRP A 58 8.41 11.46 -22.10
N GLU A 59 9.37 11.58 -23.00
CA GLU A 59 10.40 10.56 -23.19
C GLU A 59 11.25 10.40 -21.93
N LYS A 60 11.64 11.50 -21.29
CA LYS A 60 12.38 11.46 -20.02
C LYS A 60 11.56 10.79 -18.91
N GLU A 61 10.28 11.12 -18.79
CA GLU A 61 9.40 10.45 -17.81
C GLU A 61 9.33 8.95 -18.06
N LYS A 62 9.21 8.54 -19.33
CA LYS A 62 9.21 7.12 -19.73
C LYS A 62 10.53 6.45 -19.34
N GLN A 63 11.68 7.10 -19.60
CA GLN A 63 12.99 6.59 -19.20
C GLN A 63 13.13 6.43 -17.68
N ASP A 64 12.67 7.40 -16.90
CA ASP A 64 12.74 7.34 -15.44
C ASP A 64 11.88 6.20 -14.88
N ARG A 65 10.68 5.97 -15.46
CA ARG A 65 9.84 4.80 -15.13
C ARG A 65 10.55 3.48 -15.46
N THR A 66 11.23 3.38 -16.61
CA THR A 66 11.98 2.17 -16.96
C THR A 66 13.15 1.92 -16.02
N LYS A 67 13.92 2.96 -15.66
CA LYS A 67 15.03 2.86 -14.70
C LYS A 67 14.55 2.42 -13.31
N GLN A 68 13.45 2.98 -12.82
CA GLN A 68 12.85 2.56 -11.55
C GLN A 68 12.42 1.10 -11.58
N LYS A 69 11.82 0.64 -12.69
CA LYS A 69 11.43 -0.75 -12.85
C LYS A 69 12.64 -1.69 -12.83
N GLU A 70 13.69 -1.37 -13.57
CA GLU A 70 14.94 -2.14 -13.59
C GLU A 70 15.61 -2.19 -12.21
N GLU A 71 15.63 -1.07 -11.48
CA GLU A 71 16.18 -1.02 -10.12
C GLU A 71 15.41 -1.93 -9.17
N VAL A 72 14.07 -1.90 -9.22
CA VAL A 72 13.22 -2.82 -8.44
C VAL A 72 13.47 -4.28 -8.84
N GLU A 73 13.62 -4.57 -10.13
CA GLU A 73 13.94 -5.93 -10.61
C GLU A 73 15.32 -6.40 -10.12
N ARG A 74 16.33 -5.52 -10.11
CA ARG A 74 17.65 -5.82 -9.52
C ARG A 74 17.52 -6.13 -8.03
N HIS A 75 16.78 -5.32 -7.27
CA HIS A 75 16.56 -5.57 -5.84
C HIS A 75 15.83 -6.89 -5.59
N LEU A 76 14.80 -7.21 -6.38
CA LEU A 76 14.10 -8.49 -6.28
C LEU A 76 15.01 -9.67 -6.63
N SER A 77 15.89 -9.53 -7.63
CA SER A 77 16.87 -10.55 -8.00
C SER A 77 17.88 -10.78 -6.87
N ALA A 78 18.40 -9.71 -6.27
CA ALA A 78 19.32 -9.79 -5.13
C ALA A 78 18.68 -10.49 -3.91
N ILE A 79 17.44 -10.13 -3.57
CA ILE A 79 16.70 -10.76 -2.48
C ILE A 79 16.47 -12.25 -2.75
N LYS A 80 16.14 -12.62 -4.01
CA LYS A 80 15.99 -14.03 -4.41
C LYS A 80 17.31 -14.80 -4.28
N GLY A 81 18.44 -14.19 -4.66
CA GLY A 81 19.77 -14.77 -4.49
C GLY A 81 20.10 -15.05 -3.02
N MET A 82 19.92 -14.05 -2.15
CA MET A 82 20.14 -14.20 -0.71
C MET A 82 19.26 -15.29 -0.07
N LEU A 83 18.01 -15.42 -0.53
CA LEU A 83 17.10 -16.44 -0.02
C LEU A 83 17.49 -17.86 -0.49
N ALA A 84 17.99 -17.99 -1.72
CA ALA A 84 18.49 -19.25 -2.24
C ALA A 84 19.76 -19.71 -1.50
N GLU A 85 20.69 -18.79 -1.23
CA GLU A 85 21.91 -19.05 -0.45
C GLU A 85 21.61 -19.40 1.01
N SER A 86 20.68 -18.69 1.64
CA SER A 86 20.25 -19.00 3.02
C SER A 86 19.65 -20.41 3.11
N SER A 87 19.03 -20.89 2.04
CA SER A 87 18.41 -22.22 1.99
C SER A 87 19.43 -23.34 1.80
N SER A 88 20.57 -23.08 1.14
CA SER A 88 21.63 -24.09 0.94
C SER A 88 22.51 -24.26 2.18
N GLN A 89 22.79 -23.19 2.94
CA GLN A 89 23.55 -23.28 4.21
C GLN A 89 22.86 -24.18 5.25
N LEU A 90 21.52 -24.12 5.35
CA LEU A 90 20.75 -24.97 6.28
C LEU A 90 20.80 -26.47 5.92
N ARG A 91 21.18 -26.83 4.70
CA ARG A 91 21.32 -28.23 4.27
C ARG A 91 22.72 -28.79 4.52
N SER A 92 23.77 -27.97 4.43
CA SER A 92 25.15 -28.42 4.67
C SER A 92 25.46 -28.66 6.16
N GLU A 93 24.91 -27.87 7.09
CA GLU A 93 25.16 -28.09 8.53
C GLU A 93 24.52 -29.39 9.07
N ASN A 94 23.44 -29.88 8.47
CA ASN A 94 22.82 -31.16 8.85
C ASN A 94 23.53 -32.39 8.25
N ALA A 95 24.34 -32.21 7.20
CA ALA A 95 25.06 -33.32 6.57
C ALA A 95 26.39 -33.65 7.28
N GLU A 96 26.98 -32.69 8.00
CA GLU A 96 28.24 -32.89 8.72
C GLU A 96 28.04 -33.46 10.14
N ALA A 97 26.84 -33.35 10.70
CA ALA A 97 26.49 -33.92 12.00
C ALA A 97 26.21 -35.45 12.00
N GLN A 98 26.33 -36.14 10.86
CA GLN A 98 26.10 -37.61 10.75
C GLN A 98 27.38 -38.45 10.60
N LYS A 99 28.57 -37.89 10.79
CA LYS A 99 29.85 -38.64 10.79
C LYS A 99 30.51 -38.77 12.17
N ALA A 100 29.72 -38.97 13.22
CA ALA A 100 30.24 -39.45 14.51
C ALA A 100 29.64 -40.83 14.84
N PRO A 101 30.45 -41.89 15.00
CA PRO A 101 29.97 -43.19 15.46
C PRO A 101 29.78 -43.14 16.98
N THR A 102 28.54 -43.05 17.45
CA THR A 102 28.21 -43.22 18.87
C THR A 102 27.49 -44.54 19.10
N THR A 103 28.28 -45.54 19.48
CA THR A 103 27.83 -46.67 20.28
C THR A 103 27.39 -46.17 21.66
N SER A 104 26.11 -46.29 21.99
CA SER A 104 25.67 -46.89 23.26
C SER A 104 24.15 -46.81 23.37
N ALA A 105 23.55 -47.99 23.49
CA ALA A 105 22.16 -48.18 23.80
C ALA A 105 21.79 -47.57 25.16
N LEU A 106 20.65 -46.88 25.24
CA LEU A 106 19.80 -46.96 26.42
C LEU A 106 18.33 -46.69 26.07
N LYS A 107 17.49 -47.62 26.52
CA LYS A 107 16.05 -47.71 26.28
C LYS A 107 15.27 -46.71 27.15
N THR A 108 14.04 -46.45 26.68
CA THR A 108 12.80 -46.06 27.42
C THR A 108 12.62 -44.56 27.68
N GLN A 109 11.43 -43.92 27.60
CA GLN A 109 10.03 -44.36 27.58
C GLN A 109 9.15 -43.46 26.69
N LYS A 110 8.04 -44.03 26.21
CA LYS A 110 6.88 -43.38 25.60
C LYS A 110 6.36 -42.20 26.45
N LYS A 111 6.28 -40.99 25.86
CA LYS A 111 5.26 -39.99 26.24
C LYS A 111 4.34 -39.73 25.05
N ARG A 112 3.07 -40.07 25.26
CA ARG A 112 1.93 -39.81 24.39
C ARG A 112 1.45 -38.36 24.59
N GLY A 113 1.08 -37.69 23.50
CA GLY A 113 0.28 -36.45 23.45
C GLY A 113 1.15 -35.20 23.20
N ARG A 114 0.89 -34.33 22.22
CA ARG A 114 -0.37 -33.96 21.55
C ARG A 114 -0.13 -33.63 20.06
N LYS A 115 -1.18 -33.82 19.26
CA LYS A 115 -1.28 -33.63 17.81
C LYS A 115 -0.75 -32.27 17.32
N PRO A 116 -0.14 -32.21 16.11
CA PRO A 116 0.10 -30.96 15.41
C PRO A 116 -1.23 -30.34 14.99
N GLY A 117 -1.43 -29.07 15.36
CA GLY A 117 -2.57 -28.26 14.92
C GLY A 117 -2.60 -28.21 13.39
N ARG A 118 -3.68 -28.76 12.84
CA ARG A 118 -4.00 -28.75 11.41
C ARG A 118 -4.05 -27.31 10.90
N LYS A 119 -3.31 -27.08 9.82
CA LYS A 119 -3.70 -26.14 8.76
C LYS A 119 -5.12 -26.49 8.32
N SER A 120 -6.03 -25.54 8.39
CA SER A 120 -7.28 -25.57 7.64
C SER A 120 -7.30 -24.32 6.75
N ASP A 121 -6.64 -24.45 5.61
CA ASP A 121 -7.15 -23.87 4.38
C ASP A 121 -8.43 -24.64 4.03
N GLN A 122 -9.56 -23.94 3.97
CA GLN A 122 -10.67 -24.23 3.06
C GLN A 122 -11.68 -23.09 3.15
N ARG A 123 -11.54 -22.16 2.20
CA ARG A 123 -12.60 -21.31 1.67
C ARG A 123 -13.40 -22.18 0.69
N PRO A 124 -14.70 -22.43 0.90
CA PRO A 124 -15.61 -22.74 -0.20
C PRO A 124 -16.21 -21.43 -0.68
N ALA A 125 -15.99 -21.13 -1.96
CA ALA A 125 -16.90 -20.30 -2.71
C ALA A 125 -18.14 -21.16 -2.98
N GLU A 126 -19.27 -20.83 -2.38
CA GLU A 126 -20.55 -21.36 -2.84
C GLU A 126 -21.64 -20.31 -2.71
N GLN A 127 -22.31 -20.16 -3.84
CA GLN A 127 -23.38 -19.22 -4.11
C GLN A 127 -24.62 -19.68 -3.35
N VAL A 128 -25.19 -18.82 -2.50
CA VAL A 128 -26.52 -19.05 -1.93
C VAL A 128 -27.41 -17.89 -2.33
N ALA A 129 -28.09 -18.10 -3.45
CA ALA A 129 -29.34 -17.43 -3.78
C ALA A 129 -30.44 -17.98 -2.87
N GLN A 130 -30.92 -17.17 -1.92
CA GLN A 130 -32.20 -17.35 -1.22
C GLN A 130 -32.85 -15.97 -1.21
N LYS A 131 -33.75 -15.69 -2.17
CA LYS A 131 -35.19 -15.95 -2.10
C LYS A 131 -35.80 -15.50 -0.76
N ILE A 132 -36.38 -14.32 -0.85
CA ILE A 132 -37.31 -13.63 0.03
C ILE A 132 -38.34 -14.59 0.64
N GLU A 133 -38.62 -14.49 1.94
CA GLU A 133 -39.97 -14.26 2.49
C GLU A 133 -39.90 -13.63 3.91
N PRO A 134 -40.87 -12.78 4.29
CA PRO A 134 -40.77 -11.87 5.43
C PRO A 134 -41.39 -12.47 6.70
N VAL A 135 -40.66 -12.44 7.82
CA VAL A 135 -41.24 -12.71 9.14
C VAL A 135 -41.53 -11.39 9.84
N SER A 136 -42.83 -11.19 10.03
CA SER A 136 -43.51 -10.09 10.67
C SER A 136 -43.34 -10.08 12.20
N SER A 137 -43.38 -8.85 12.73
CA SER A 137 -44.06 -8.48 13.98
C SER A 137 -43.31 -8.53 15.33
N ALA A 138 -43.09 -7.31 15.82
CA ALA A 138 -43.36 -6.83 17.17
C ALA A 138 -42.29 -7.00 18.27
N LYS A 139 -41.52 -5.93 18.49
CA LYS A 139 -41.51 -5.27 19.82
C LYS A 139 -41.20 -3.78 19.67
N SER A 140 -42.24 -2.97 19.84
CA SER A 140 -42.25 -1.52 19.86
C SER A 140 -41.54 -1.01 21.12
N SER A 141 -40.36 -0.43 20.95
CA SER A 141 -39.80 0.56 21.89
C SER A 141 -40.00 1.93 21.28
N GLU A 142 -40.98 2.66 21.83
CA GLU A 142 -41.27 4.06 21.54
C GLU A 142 -39.98 4.87 21.70
N THR A 143 -39.40 5.25 20.57
CA THR A 143 -38.35 6.25 20.47
C THR A 143 -39.01 7.47 19.83
N PRO A 144 -38.70 8.69 20.30
CA PRO A 144 -39.46 9.88 19.97
C PRO A 144 -39.50 10.08 18.45
N GLU A 145 -40.70 10.31 17.93
CA GLU A 145 -41.01 10.70 16.54
C GLU A 145 -40.23 11.96 16.15
N GLN A 146 -38.96 11.79 15.82
CA GLN A 146 -38.23 12.75 15.03
C GLN A 146 -38.65 12.51 13.59
N ASN A 147 -39.65 13.27 13.19
CA ASN A 147 -40.02 13.65 11.83
C ASN A 147 -38.96 13.17 10.81
N SER A 148 -39.15 11.96 10.28
CA SER A 148 -38.11 11.27 9.51
C SER A 148 -38.07 11.84 8.10
N GLU A 149 -37.60 13.07 7.97
CA GLU A 149 -37.07 13.54 6.70
C GLU A 149 -36.05 12.50 6.26
N LYS A 150 -36.40 11.79 5.18
CA LYS A 150 -35.64 10.64 4.69
C LYS A 150 -34.21 11.11 4.47
N LYS A 151 -33.30 10.72 5.38
CA LYS A 151 -31.89 11.11 5.31
C LYS A 151 -31.38 10.72 3.93
N LYS A 152 -30.99 11.71 3.12
CA LYS A 152 -30.42 11.47 1.80
C LYS A 152 -29.26 10.47 1.95
N PRO A 153 -29.17 9.44 1.11
CA PRO A 153 -28.06 8.50 1.18
C PRO A 153 -26.74 9.25 0.92
N LEU A 154 -25.66 8.82 1.56
CA LEU A 154 -24.34 9.46 1.42
C LEU A 154 -23.93 9.62 -0.05
N SER A 155 -24.23 8.63 -0.88
CA SER A 155 -24.00 8.68 -2.32
C SER A 155 -24.62 9.91 -3.00
N ALA A 156 -25.85 10.27 -2.63
CA ALA A 156 -26.53 11.43 -3.21
C ALA A 156 -25.91 12.74 -2.72
N LEU A 157 -25.57 12.80 -1.43
CA LEU A 157 -24.90 13.96 -0.83
C LEU A 157 -23.53 14.24 -1.46
N LEU A 158 -22.76 13.18 -1.79
CA LEU A 158 -21.45 13.33 -2.43
C LEU A 158 -21.54 13.85 -3.87
N VAL A 159 -22.57 13.44 -4.63
CA VAL A 159 -22.80 13.94 -6.00
C VAL A 159 -23.33 15.39 -6.00
N GLU A 160 -23.99 15.79 -4.91
CA GLU A 160 -24.44 17.16 -4.67
C GLU A 160 -23.29 18.05 -4.19
N SER A 161 -22.36 17.51 -3.38
CA SER A 161 -21.21 18.27 -2.85
C SER A 161 -20.08 18.46 -3.87
N VAL A 162 -19.87 17.51 -4.79
CA VAL A 162 -18.87 17.65 -5.85
C VAL A 162 -19.43 18.53 -6.98
N GLY A 163 -18.86 19.72 -7.12
CA GLY A 163 -19.22 20.70 -8.16
C GLY A 163 -18.64 20.40 -9.55
N LYS A 164 -18.74 21.40 -10.44
CA LYS A 164 -18.12 21.37 -11.78
C LYS A 164 -16.60 21.52 -11.71
N GLU A 165 -16.11 22.15 -10.64
CA GLU A 165 -14.68 22.33 -10.40
C GLU A 165 -14.07 21.14 -9.66
N PRO A 166 -12.79 20.82 -9.91
CA PRO A 166 -12.09 19.75 -9.22
C PRO A 166 -11.92 20.10 -7.73
N MET A 167 -12.54 19.30 -6.87
CA MET A 167 -12.46 19.45 -5.42
C MET A 167 -11.55 18.41 -4.78
N SER A 168 -10.81 18.85 -3.77
CA SER A 168 -10.00 17.98 -2.92
C SER A 168 -10.86 17.16 -1.95
N MET A 169 -10.34 16.03 -1.49
CA MET A 169 -11.03 15.15 -0.53
C MET A 169 -11.52 15.91 0.73
N ASP A 170 -10.72 16.85 1.23
CA ASP A 170 -11.02 17.57 2.47
C ASP A 170 -12.17 18.55 2.28
N GLN A 171 -12.22 19.23 1.14
CA GLN A 171 -13.34 20.10 0.75
C GLN A 171 -14.64 19.32 0.54
N ILE A 172 -14.56 18.10 0.00
CA ILE A 172 -15.72 17.22 -0.19
C ILE A 172 -16.31 16.82 1.17
N VAL A 173 -15.46 16.45 2.13
CA VAL A 173 -15.88 16.11 3.50
C VAL A 173 -16.56 17.30 4.16
N GLU A 174 -15.92 18.48 4.11
CA GLU A 174 -16.47 19.71 4.70
C GLU A 174 -17.82 20.09 4.08
N SER A 175 -17.95 19.97 2.75
CA SER A 175 -19.19 20.27 2.04
C SER A 175 -20.28 19.24 2.34
N ALA A 176 -19.94 17.97 2.50
CA ALA A 176 -20.88 16.93 2.93
C ALA A 176 -21.38 17.19 4.36
N GLU A 177 -20.51 17.63 5.28
CA GLU A 177 -20.89 18.01 6.64
C GLU A 177 -21.85 19.21 6.65
N LYS A 178 -21.62 20.21 5.79
CA LYS A 178 -22.55 21.35 5.58
C LYS A 178 -23.92 20.91 5.07
N LEU A 179 -23.99 19.86 4.24
CA LEU A 179 -25.24 19.25 3.77
C LEU A 179 -25.91 18.33 4.81
N GLY A 180 -25.39 18.27 6.04
CA GLY A 180 -25.97 17.52 7.14
C GLY A 180 -25.47 16.08 7.26
N TRP A 181 -24.41 15.69 6.54
CA TRP A 181 -23.77 14.40 6.77
C TRP A 181 -23.03 14.42 8.12
N LYS A 182 -23.36 13.47 9.00
CA LYS A 182 -22.68 13.27 10.28
C LYS A 182 -22.24 11.82 10.37
N THR A 183 -20.95 11.60 10.66
CA THR A 183 -20.39 10.26 10.85
C THR A 183 -19.87 10.07 12.27
N LYS A 184 -20.02 8.85 12.79
CA LYS A 184 -19.43 8.44 14.08
C LYS A 184 -18.05 7.80 13.91
N SER A 185 -17.60 7.61 12.68
CA SER A 185 -16.32 6.95 12.40
C SER A 185 -15.15 7.84 12.78
N LYS A 186 -14.09 7.22 13.29
CA LYS A 186 -12.82 7.89 13.59
C LYS A 186 -12.17 8.50 12.34
N ASN A 187 -12.41 7.90 11.16
CA ASN A 187 -11.82 8.30 9.89
C ASN A 187 -12.91 8.62 8.84
N PRO A 188 -13.48 9.84 8.82
CA PRO A 188 -14.49 10.25 7.85
C PRO A 188 -13.97 10.16 6.40
N ARG A 189 -12.71 10.56 6.18
CA ARG A 189 -12.06 10.57 4.86
C ARG A 189 -12.05 9.19 4.20
N GLN A 190 -11.84 8.13 4.97
CA GLN A 190 -11.80 6.76 4.43
C GLN A 190 -13.18 6.31 3.95
N ILE A 191 -14.25 6.67 4.66
CA ILE A 191 -15.62 6.35 4.26
C ILE A 191 -15.96 7.09 2.95
N VAL A 192 -15.63 8.38 2.87
CA VAL A 192 -15.85 9.17 1.66
C VAL A 192 -15.03 8.62 0.50
N PHE A 193 -13.77 8.24 0.71
CA PHE A 193 -12.93 7.63 -0.34
C PHE A 193 -13.53 6.34 -0.90
N LEU A 194 -14.00 5.43 -0.04
CA LEU A 194 -14.63 4.18 -0.48
C LEU A 194 -15.91 4.43 -1.27
N GLU A 195 -16.72 5.41 -0.85
CA GLU A 195 -17.98 5.72 -1.52
C GLU A 195 -17.76 6.46 -2.85
N LEU A 196 -16.77 7.37 -2.92
CA LEU A 196 -16.34 8.01 -4.16
C LEU A 196 -15.85 6.98 -5.18
N GLY A 197 -15.11 5.95 -4.74
CA GLY A 197 -14.69 4.84 -5.61
C GLY A 197 -15.88 4.18 -6.32
N LYS A 198 -16.96 3.88 -5.59
CA LYS A 198 -18.19 3.31 -6.17
C LYS A 198 -18.88 4.27 -7.14
N GLN A 199 -18.84 5.58 -6.89
CA GLN A 199 -19.44 6.58 -7.80
C GLN A 199 -18.64 6.74 -9.09
N ILE A 200 -17.31 6.56 -9.03
CA ILE A 200 -16.45 6.55 -10.21
C ILE A 200 -16.71 5.32 -11.06
N GLU A 201 -16.85 4.14 -10.44
CA GLU A 201 -17.22 2.90 -11.14
C GLU A 201 -18.60 3.01 -11.82
N LYS A 202 -19.54 3.73 -11.20
CA LYS A 202 -20.85 4.04 -11.77
C LYS A 202 -20.82 5.13 -12.85
N GLY A 203 -19.69 5.83 -13.03
CA GLY A 203 -19.55 6.94 -13.98
C GLY A 203 -20.20 8.26 -13.53
N ALA A 204 -20.71 8.36 -12.30
CA ALA A 204 -21.31 9.59 -11.79
C ALA A 204 -20.27 10.66 -11.43
N LEU A 205 -19.04 10.23 -11.13
CA LEU A 205 -17.90 11.11 -10.82
C LEU A 205 -16.68 10.70 -11.65
N LYS A 206 -15.82 11.65 -11.96
CA LYS A 206 -14.53 11.44 -12.64
C LYS A 206 -13.38 11.90 -11.76
N LYS A 207 -12.26 11.18 -11.85
CA LYS A 207 -11.03 11.53 -11.13
C LYS A 207 -10.21 12.49 -12.00
N ALA A 208 -10.11 13.75 -11.57
CA ALA A 208 -9.36 14.77 -12.29
C ALA A 208 -7.85 14.72 -11.99
N GLY A 209 -7.47 14.22 -10.82
CA GLY A 209 -6.07 14.15 -10.41
C GLY A 209 -5.86 13.34 -9.13
N ARG A 210 -4.66 13.41 -8.56
CA ARG A 210 -4.35 12.75 -7.28
C ARG A 210 -5.14 13.40 -6.15
N GLY A 211 -6.22 12.75 -5.71
CA GLY A 211 -7.07 13.24 -4.63
C GLY A 211 -8.07 14.34 -5.03
N MET A 212 -8.22 14.58 -6.33
CA MET A 212 -9.14 15.58 -6.89
C MET A 212 -10.25 14.89 -7.68
N TYR A 213 -11.49 15.29 -7.45
CA TYR A 213 -12.68 14.69 -8.04
C TYR A 213 -13.57 15.76 -8.68
N VAL A 214 -14.16 15.42 -9.82
CA VAL A 214 -15.06 16.28 -10.61
C VAL A 214 -16.34 15.51 -10.90
N LYS A 215 -17.46 16.22 -11.03
CA LYS A 215 -18.73 15.63 -11.44
C LYS A 215 -18.65 15.05 -12.87
N GLY A 216 -19.05 13.79 -13.02
CA GLY A 216 -18.88 12.99 -14.24
C GLY A 216 -19.71 13.46 -15.43
#